data_AF-A0A0R1DJ67-F1
#
_entry.id   AF-A0A0R1DJ67-F1
#
_cell.length_a   1.000
_cell.length_b   1.000
_cell.length_c   1.000
_cell.angle_alpha   90.00
_cell.angle_beta   90.00
_cell.angle_gamma   90.00
#
_symmetry.space_group_name_H-M   'P 1'
#
loop_
_entity.id
_entity.type
_entity.pdbx_description
1 polymer ?
#
loop_
_entity_poly.entity_id
_entity_poly.type
_entity_poly.pdbx_seq_one_letter_code
_entity_poly.pdbx_strand_id
1 'polypeptide(L)'
;MKIYLFILSLALWLLNILALKDPICGQKTKVNKCIVLGKESPVFYGYNETSDECYKIKNPCQKSVRRFATKAICEQICQEK
;
A
#
# COMPACT_ATOMS: atom_id res chain seq x y z
N MET A 1 27.74 27.09 -15.68
CA MET A 1 26.29 27.31 -15.48
C MET A 1 25.40 26.21 -16.09
N LYS A 2 25.64 25.70 -17.31
CA LYS A 2 24.82 24.64 -17.93
C LYS A 2 24.74 23.31 -17.14
N ILE A 3 25.84 22.92 -16.48
CA ILE A 3 25.91 21.67 -15.70
C ILE A 3 24.98 21.72 -14.47
N TYR A 4 24.88 22.86 -13.79
CA TYR A 4 24.02 23.01 -12.60
C TYR A 4 22.53 22.90 -12.94
N LEU A 5 22.11 23.40 -14.10
CA LEU A 5 20.74 23.25 -14.60
C LEU A 5 20.42 21.77 -14.89
N PHE A 6 21.40 21.01 -15.38
CA PHE A 6 21.24 19.58 -15.64
C PHE A 6 21.13 18.77 -14.35
N ILE A 7 21.94 19.09 -13.34
CA ILE A 7 21.87 18.43 -12.02
C ILE A 7 20.54 18.76 -11.32
N LEU A 8 20.06 20.00 -11.44
CA LEU A 8 18.80 20.42 -10.86
C LEU A 8 17.60 19.70 -11.49
N SER A 9 17.56 19.56 -12.82
CA SER A 9 16.49 18.82 -13.49
C SER A 9 16.50 17.33 -13.14
N LEU A 10 17.69 16.73 -13.03
CA LEU A 10 17.85 15.33 -12.63
C LEU A 10 17.37 15.09 -11.19
N ALA A 11 17.68 16.02 -10.28
CA ALA A 11 17.24 15.95 -8.88
C ALA A 11 15.71 16.09 -8.74
N LEU A 12 15.09 17.01 -9.49
CA LEU A 12 13.62 17.12 -9.54
C LEU A 12 12.97 15.85 -10.11
N TRP A 13 13.58 15.25 -11.12
CA TRP A 13 13.08 14.01 -11.72
C TRP A 13 13.17 12.83 -10.74
N LEU A 14 14.29 12.71 -10.01
CA LEU A 14 14.49 11.70 -8.96
C LEU A 14 13.51 11.86 -7.79
N LEU A 15 13.16 13.09 -7.40
CA LEU A 15 12.15 13.35 -6.35
C LEU A 15 10.76 12.84 -6.73
N ASN A 16 10.38 12.95 -8.02
CA ASN A 16 9.11 12.39 -8.50
C ASN A 16 9.10 10.86 -8.53
N ILE A 17 10.27 10.22 -8.65
CA ILE A 17 10.39 8.75 -8.59
C ILE A 17 10.36 8.25 -7.13
N LEU A 18 10.75 9.09 -6.17
CA LEU A 18 10.75 8.79 -4.74
C LEU A 18 9.38 9.01 -4.06
N ALA A 19 8.43 9.66 -4.74
CA ALA A 19 6.99 9.50 -4.47
C ALA A 19 6.53 8.09 -4.94
N LEU A 20 7.27 7.06 -4.52
CA LEU A 20 6.92 5.67 -4.70
C LEU A 20 6.30 5.24 -3.39
N LYS A 21 4.99 5.46 -3.30
CA LYS A 21 4.03 4.73 -2.48
C LYS A 21 4.61 3.59 -1.66
N ASP A 22 4.38 3.65 -0.34
CA ASP A 22 5.08 2.83 0.65
C ASP A 22 5.15 1.34 0.20
N PRO A 23 6.35 0.73 0.14
CA PRO A 23 6.54 -0.63 -0.38
C PRO A 23 5.71 -1.69 0.34
N ILE A 24 5.11 -1.37 1.50
CA ILE A 24 4.19 -2.25 2.21
C ILE A 24 2.83 -2.42 1.51
N CYS A 25 2.43 -1.50 0.63
CA CYS A 25 1.10 -1.46 0.02
C CYS A 25 0.86 -2.58 -0.99
N GLY A 26 1.93 -3.07 -1.65
CA GLY A 26 1.91 -4.23 -2.55
C GLY A 26 2.45 -5.53 -1.96
N GLN A 27 2.90 -5.50 -0.71
CA GLN A 27 3.70 -6.59 -0.17
C GLN A 27 2.85 -7.82 0.13
N LYS A 28 3.01 -8.87 -0.68
CA LYS A 28 2.35 -10.17 -0.50
C LYS A 28 2.85 -10.82 0.79
N THR A 29 2.07 -10.72 1.85
CA THR A 29 2.38 -11.36 3.13
C THR A 29 1.96 -12.82 3.09
N LYS A 30 2.88 -13.77 3.31
CA LYS A 30 2.53 -15.20 3.42
C LYS A 30 1.84 -15.46 4.75
N VAL A 31 0.53 -15.75 4.72
CA VAL A 31 -0.21 -16.22 5.88
C VAL A 31 -0.20 -17.75 5.91
N ASN A 32 0.63 -18.34 6.78
CA ASN A 32 0.77 -19.80 6.87
C ASN A 32 -0.47 -20.50 7.45
N LYS A 33 -1.16 -19.88 8.41
CA LYS A 33 -2.41 -20.36 8.99
C LYS A 33 -3.38 -19.19 9.16
N CYS A 34 -4.60 -19.33 8.65
CA CYS A 34 -5.68 -18.40 8.96
C CYS A 34 -6.51 -19.01 10.08
N ILE A 35 -6.60 -18.32 11.21
CA ILE A 35 -7.42 -18.75 12.34
C ILE A 35 -8.37 -17.60 12.64
N VAL A 36 -9.66 -17.80 12.32
CA VAL A 36 -10.71 -16.84 12.68
C VAL A 36 -11.29 -17.33 14.01
N LEU A 37 -10.78 -16.77 15.11
CA LEU A 37 -11.26 -17.07 16.47
C LEU A 37 -12.43 -16.13 16.79
N GLY A 38 -13.67 -16.62 16.66
CA GLY A 38 -14.87 -15.87 17.06
C GLY A 38 -16.09 -16.14 16.18
N LYS A 39 -17.29 -15.81 16.68
CA LYS A 39 -18.54 -15.83 15.90
C LYS A 39 -18.59 -14.76 14.80
N GLU A 40 -17.84 -13.68 14.98
CA GLU A 40 -17.73 -12.59 14.01
C GLU A 40 -16.32 -12.54 13.41
N SER A 41 -16.24 -12.48 12.08
CA SER A 41 -14.97 -12.31 11.38
C SER A 41 -14.50 -10.86 11.53
N PRO A 42 -13.24 -10.61 11.95
CA PRO A 42 -12.69 -9.27 11.98
C PRO A 42 -12.71 -8.62 10.59
N VAL A 43 -13.06 -7.33 10.54
CA VAL A 43 -13.05 -6.55 9.32
C VAL A 43 -11.63 -6.07 9.05
N PHE A 44 -11.13 -6.36 7.84
CA PHE A 44 -9.84 -5.88 7.38
C PHE A 44 -9.98 -5.15 6.05
N TYR A 45 -9.03 -4.27 5.79
CA TYR A 45 -8.89 -3.55 4.52
C TYR A 45 -7.60 -3.96 3.84
N GLY A 46 -7.61 -3.97 2.52
CA GLY A 46 -6.45 -4.23 1.68
C GLY A 46 -6.33 -3.13 0.63
N TYR A 47 -5.14 -3.00 0.08
CA TYR A 47 -4.85 -2.02 -0.95
C TYR A 47 -4.73 -2.71 -2.33
N ASN A 48 -5.32 -2.13 -3.37
CA ASN A 48 -5.21 -2.59 -4.75
C ASN A 48 -4.40 -1.58 -5.56
N GLU A 49 -3.21 -2.01 -6.01
CA GLU A 49 -2.31 -1.17 -6.81
C GLU A 49 -2.88 -0.81 -8.19
N THR A 50 -3.71 -1.68 -8.77
CA THR A 50 -4.24 -1.48 -10.13
C THR A 50 -5.36 -0.46 -10.18
N SER A 51 -6.26 -0.48 -9.19
CA SER A 51 -7.39 0.47 -9.11
C SER A 51 -7.10 1.67 -8.25
N ASP A 52 -5.92 1.72 -7.62
CA ASP A 52 -5.52 2.71 -6.63
C ASP A 52 -6.49 2.88 -5.46
N GLU A 53 -7.03 1.77 -4.93
CA GLU A 53 -8.11 1.82 -3.94
C GLU A 53 -7.89 0.91 -2.73
N CYS A 54 -8.32 1.40 -1.58
CA CYS A 54 -8.47 0.63 -0.35
C CYS A 54 -9.85 -0.06 -0.28
N TYR A 55 -9.86 -1.38 -0.34
CA TYR A 55 -11.08 -2.20 -0.36
C TYR A 55 -11.25 -3.02 0.91
N LYS A 56 -12.50 -3.33 1.27
CA LYS A 56 -12.82 -4.24 2.38
C LYS A 56 -12.53 -5.68 1.96
N ILE A 57 -11.69 -6.37 2.74
CA ILE A 57 -11.36 -7.78 2.53
C ILE A 57 -12.58 -8.62 2.94
N LYS A 58 -13.19 -9.31 1.96
CA LYS A 58 -14.34 -10.20 2.19
C LYS A 58 -13.92 -11.49 2.90
N ASN A 59 -12.77 -12.03 2.54
CA ASN A 59 -12.23 -13.25 3.13
C ASN A 59 -11.00 -12.93 3.99
N PRO A 60 -11.11 -12.94 5.33
CA PRO A 60 -10.00 -12.62 6.22
C PRO A 60 -8.81 -13.56 6.03
N CYS A 61 -9.00 -14.73 5.41
CA CYS A 61 -7.97 -15.72 5.12
C CYS A 61 -7.25 -15.56 3.78
N GLN A 62 -7.54 -14.51 3.00
CA GLN A 62 -6.87 -14.29 1.72
C GLN A 62 -5.34 -14.16 1.93
N LYS A 63 -4.56 -15.02 1.28
CA LYS A 63 -3.15 -15.34 1.65
C LYS A 63 -2.08 -14.41 1.08
N SER A 64 -2.41 -13.22 0.60
CA SER A 64 -1.44 -12.42 -0.16
C SER A 64 -1.71 -10.92 -0.17
N VAL A 65 -2.39 -10.41 0.85
CA VAL A 65 -2.73 -8.98 0.95
C VAL A 65 -2.37 -8.49 2.35
N ARG A 66 -1.67 -7.36 2.42
CA ARG A 66 -1.43 -6.65 3.68
C ARG A 66 -2.77 -6.19 4.23
N ARG A 67 -3.02 -6.44 5.52
CA ARG A 67 -4.27 -6.09 6.17
C ARG A 67 -4.09 -4.80 6.97
N PHE A 68 -5.04 -3.90 6.82
CA PHE A 68 -5.19 -2.69 7.62
C PHE A 68 -6.45 -2.79 8.48
N ALA A 69 -6.41 -2.21 9.67
CA ALA A 69 -7.54 -2.23 10.61
C ALA A 69 -8.71 -1.33 10.14
N THR A 70 -8.41 -0.22 9.45
CA THR A 70 -9.42 0.72 8.96
C THR A 70 -9.11 1.14 7.52
N LYS A 71 -10.14 1.62 6.81
CA LYS A 71 -9.99 2.19 5.46
C LYS A 71 -9.06 3.40 5.48
N ALA A 72 -9.26 4.31 6.44
CA ALA A 72 -8.49 5.54 6.56
C ALA A 72 -6.98 5.29 6.70
N ILE A 73 -6.56 4.29 7.50
CA ILE A 73 -5.15 3.93 7.64
C ILE A 73 -4.58 3.42 6.32
N CYS A 74 -5.33 2.59 5.59
CA CYS A 74 -4.92 2.12 4.28
C CYS A 74 -4.73 3.30 3.32
N GLU A 75 -5.69 4.24 3.27
CA GLU A 75 -5.63 5.40 2.38
C GLU A 75 -4.46 6.33 2.75
N GLN A 76 -4.24 6.60 4.04
CA GLN A 76 -3.12 7.43 4.51
C GLN A 76 -1.74 6.87 4.16
N ILE A 77 -1.59 5.55 4.13
CA ILE A 77 -0.29 4.90 3.88
C ILE A 77 -0.10 4.60 2.40
N CYS A 78 -1.17 4.20 1.71
CA CYS A 78 -1.10 3.62 0.38
C CYS A 78 -1.70 4.45 -0.73
N GLN A 79 -2.38 5.56 -0.46
CA GLN A 79 -2.79 6.49 -1.50
C GLN A 79 -1.94 7.76 -1.35
N GLU A 80 -1.25 8.12 -2.42
CA GLU A 80 -0.63 9.44 -2.50
C GLU A 80 -1.73 10.47 -2.76
N LYS A 81 -1.72 11.55 -1.99
CA LYS A 81 -2.61 12.70 -2.19
C LYS A 81 -1.95 13.77 -3.02
#